data_AF-A0A0T6BBF3-F1
#
_entry.id   AF-A0A0T6BBF3-F1
#
_cell.length_a   1.000
_cell.length_b   1.000
_cell.length_c   1.000
_cell.angle_alpha   90.00
_cell.angle_beta   90.00
_cell.angle_gamma   90.00
#
_symmetry.space_group_name_H-M   'P 1'
#
loop_
_entity.id
_entity.type
_entity.pdbx_description
1 polymer ?
#
loop_
_entity_poly.entity_id
_entity_poly.type
_entity_poly.pdbx_seq_one_letter_code
_entity_poly.pdbx_strand_id
1 'polypeptide(L)'
;MFTGVGRLKLLIVWILLYGATLLHGVGGQILTPPYFNLAEGKRTYASATCGDLGQEELYCKLVGATTRDATLRNATILQGQFCDWCDPSKPDKMHPPDFAVDGMETWWQSPPLSRGMK
;
A
#
# COMPACT_ATOMS: atom_id res chain seq x y z
N MET A 1 -46.69 13.97 -64.72
CA MET A 1 -45.40 14.59 -64.34
C MET A 1 -45.32 14.76 -62.82
N PHE A 2 -45.35 13.68 -62.01
CA PHE A 2 -45.22 13.79 -60.53
C PHE A 2 -44.57 12.56 -59.86
N THR A 3 -43.98 11.62 -60.61
CA THR A 3 -43.47 10.35 -60.06
C THR A 3 -41.95 10.33 -59.76
N GLY A 4 -41.19 11.31 -60.25
CA GLY A 4 -39.72 11.37 -60.08
C GLY A 4 -39.26 12.00 -58.76
N VAL A 5 -39.97 13.01 -58.26
CA VAL A 5 -39.59 13.76 -57.04
C VAL A 5 -39.78 12.92 -55.76
N GLY A 6 -40.79 12.04 -55.75
CA GLY A 6 -41.08 11.15 -54.61
C GLY A 6 -40.02 10.06 -54.41
N ARG A 7 -39.50 9.48 -55.50
CA ARG A 7 -38.46 8.44 -55.44
C ARG A 7 -37.11 8.99 -54.99
N LEU A 8 -36.74 10.19 -55.44
CA LEU A 8 -35.50 10.84 -55.04
C LEU A 8 -35.51 11.26 -53.56
N LYS A 9 -36.64 11.79 -53.08
CA LYS A 9 -36.83 12.10 -51.65
C LYS A 9 -36.76 10.84 -50.78
N LEU A 10 -37.36 9.73 -51.23
CA LEU A 10 -37.28 8.46 -50.51
C LEU A 10 -35.83 7.97 -50.39
N LEU A 11 -35.07 8.00 -51.49
CA LEU A 11 -33.66 7.60 -51.52
C LEU A 11 -32.80 8.43 -50.57
N ILE A 12 -32.99 9.76 -50.54
CA ILE A 12 -32.27 10.64 -49.62
C ILE A 12 -32.62 10.31 -48.16
N VAL A 13 -33.89 10.05 -47.85
CA VAL A 13 -34.31 9.64 -46.49
C VAL A 13 -33.68 8.31 -46.09
N TRP A 14 -33.62 7.32 -47.00
CA TRP A 14 -32.95 6.05 -46.75
C TRP A 14 -31.44 6.21 -46.55
N ILE A 15 -30.78 7.09 -47.31
CA ILE A 15 -29.35 7.39 -47.15
C ILE A 15 -29.08 8.07 -45.81
N LEU A 16 -29.92 9.03 -45.40
CA LEU A 16 -29.79 9.72 -44.11
C LEU A 16 -30.06 8.79 -42.92
N LEU A 17 -31.06 7.91 -43.03
CA LEU A 17 -31.33 6.89 -42.01
C LEU A 17 -30.19 5.89 -41.89
N TYR A 18 -29.64 5.41 -43.02
CA TYR A 18 -28.51 4.50 -43.04
C TYR A 18 -27.24 5.17 -42.47
N GLY A 19 -26.98 6.43 -42.84
CA GLY A 19 -25.89 7.24 -42.28
C GLY A 19 -26.03 7.47 -40.77
N ALA A 20 -27.25 7.75 -40.28
CA ALA A 20 -27.52 7.89 -38.86
C ALA A 20 -27.30 6.56 -38.11
N THR A 21 -27.69 5.41 -38.69
CA THR A 21 -27.42 4.10 -38.07
C THR A 21 -25.94 3.73 -38.00
N LEU A 22 -25.11 4.21 -38.94
CA LEU A 22 -23.66 4.01 -38.93
C LEU A 22 -22.93 4.86 -37.88
N LEU A 23 -23.57 5.92 -37.35
CA LEU A 23 -23.00 6.84 -36.37
C LEU A 23 -23.28 6.46 -34.90
N HIS A 24 -24.03 5.40 -34.63
CA HIS A 24 -24.36 4.99 -33.25
C HIS A 24 -23.50 3.81 -32.80
N GLY A 25 -22.37 4.11 -32.16
CA GLY A 25 -21.52 3.06 -31.60
C GLY A 25 -20.38 3.53 -30.70
N VAL A 26 -20.62 4.50 -29.81
CA VAL A 26 -19.67 4.77 -28.72
C VAL A 26 -20.08 3.93 -27.51
N GLY A 27 -19.54 2.72 -27.42
CA GLY A 27 -19.72 1.85 -26.25
C GLY A 27 -18.75 2.26 -25.14
N GLY A 28 -19.27 2.78 -24.02
CA GLY A 28 -18.47 3.00 -22.83
C GLY A 28 -17.99 1.67 -22.25
N GLN A 29 -16.69 1.54 -21.96
CA GLN A 29 -16.14 0.39 -21.26
C GLN A 29 -15.82 0.77 -19.81
N ILE A 30 -16.16 -0.12 -18.88
CA ILE A 30 -15.76 0.01 -17.47
C ILE A 30 -14.41 -0.69 -17.34
N LEU A 31 -13.36 0.09 -17.09
CA LEU A 31 -12.03 -0.44 -16.81
C LEU A 31 -11.80 -0.41 -15.32
N THR A 32 -11.60 -1.59 -14.73
CA THR A 32 -11.26 -1.73 -13.32
C THR A 32 -9.75 -1.93 -13.22
N PRO A 33 -9.02 -1.11 -12.45
CA PRO A 33 -7.60 -1.34 -12.24
C PRO A 33 -7.38 -2.68 -11.52
N PRO A 34 -6.23 -3.33 -11.73
CA PRO A 34 -5.88 -4.54 -10.99
C PRO A 34 -5.80 -4.24 -9.49
N TYR A 35 -6.06 -5.26 -8.68
CA TYR A 35 -5.84 -5.17 -7.24
C TYR A 35 -4.34 -5.25 -6.94
N PHE A 36 -3.82 -4.32 -6.15
CA PHE A 36 -2.42 -4.31 -5.73
C PHE A 36 -2.28 -3.63 -4.35
N ASN A 37 -1.14 -3.87 -3.70
CA ASN A 37 -0.81 -3.21 -2.45
C ASN A 37 -0.43 -1.74 -2.72
N LEU A 38 -1.29 -0.82 -2.32
CA LEU A 38 -1.06 0.61 -2.49
C LEU A 38 0.14 1.13 -1.68
N ALA A 39 0.51 0.45 -0.60
CA ALA A 39 1.54 0.89 0.33
C ALA A 39 2.94 0.44 -0.10
N GLU A 40 3.05 -0.69 -0.81
CA GLU A 40 4.35 -1.31 -1.13
C GLU A 40 5.26 -0.35 -1.92
N GLY A 41 6.49 -0.17 -1.42
CA GLY A 41 7.49 0.72 -2.01
C GLY A 41 7.12 2.22 -1.99
N LYS A 42 6.07 2.63 -1.27
CA LYS A 42 5.75 4.05 -1.09
C LYS A 42 6.65 4.67 -0.04
N ARG A 43 6.93 5.96 -0.20
CA ARG A 43 7.60 6.75 0.84
C ARG A 43 6.72 6.84 2.07
N THR A 44 7.23 6.41 3.21
CA THR A 44 6.54 6.51 4.50
C THR A 44 7.24 7.50 5.42
N TYR A 45 6.49 7.99 6.40
CA TYR A 45 6.98 8.90 7.43
C TYR A 45 6.31 8.55 8.75
N ALA A 46 7.08 8.57 9.82
CA ALA A 46 6.59 8.40 11.19
C ALA A 46 6.92 9.66 12.01
N SER A 47 6.04 10.01 12.94
CA SER A 47 6.28 11.12 13.87
C SER A 47 7.39 10.82 14.88
N ALA A 48 7.67 9.54 15.14
CA ALA A 48 8.78 9.09 15.94
C ALA A 48 9.11 7.62 15.64
N THR A 49 10.39 7.29 15.63
CA THR A 49 10.92 5.93 15.48
C THR A 49 11.85 5.63 16.67
N CYS A 50 11.98 4.35 17.02
CA CYS A 50 13.02 3.94 17.96
C CYS A 50 14.40 4.32 17.40
N GLY A 51 15.31 4.74 18.27
CA GLY A 51 16.65 5.14 17.86
C GLY A 51 16.78 6.53 17.20
N ASP A 52 15.70 7.25 16.89
CA ASP A 52 15.76 8.57 16.21
C ASP A 52 16.56 9.65 16.96
N LEU A 53 16.79 9.47 18.26
CA LEU A 53 17.64 10.36 19.07
C LEU A 53 19.14 10.01 18.97
N GLY A 54 19.52 9.08 18.09
CA GLY A 54 20.89 8.60 17.90
C GLY A 54 21.40 7.71 19.03
N GLN A 55 20.52 7.24 19.92
CA GLN A 55 20.84 6.36 21.03
C GLN A 55 20.18 5.00 20.82
N GLU A 56 20.84 3.94 21.26
CA GLU A 56 20.21 2.62 21.31
C GLU A 56 19.12 2.58 22.38
N GLU A 57 18.05 1.84 22.13
CA GLU A 57 16.89 1.81 23.00
C GLU A 57 16.38 0.41 23.24
N LEU A 58 16.21 0.07 24.52
CA LEU A 58 15.61 -1.18 24.94
C LEU A 58 14.09 -1.13 24.75
N TYR A 59 13.56 -2.13 24.04
CA TYR A 59 12.14 -2.39 23.98
C TYR A 59 11.84 -3.83 24.42
N CYS A 60 10.64 -4.04 24.98
CA CYS A 60 10.19 -5.35 25.43
C CYS A 60 8.81 -5.66 24.84
N LYS A 61 8.61 -6.91 24.41
CA LYS A 61 7.31 -7.43 24.01
C LYS A 61 6.47 -7.69 25.26
N LEU A 62 5.24 -7.21 25.24
CA LEU A 62 4.27 -7.45 26.33
C LEU A 62 3.78 -8.90 26.37
N VAL A 63 3.77 -9.57 25.22
CA VAL A 63 3.60 -11.02 25.17
C VAL A 63 4.90 -11.63 25.69
N GLY A 64 4.81 -12.37 26.79
CA GLY A 64 5.97 -12.98 27.45
C GLY A 64 6.85 -13.78 26.47
N ALA A 65 8.09 -14.02 26.86
CA ALA A 65 9.04 -14.75 26.02
C ALA A 65 8.52 -16.15 25.67
N THR A 66 8.47 -16.46 24.38
CA THR A 66 8.15 -17.81 23.89
C THR A 66 9.40 -18.68 23.75
N THR A 67 9.23 -19.99 23.51
CA THR A 67 10.35 -20.89 23.22
C THR A 67 11.09 -20.52 21.93
N ARG A 68 10.42 -19.87 20.97
CA ARG A 68 11.04 -19.31 19.75
C ARG A 68 11.83 -18.04 20.03
N ASP A 69 11.35 -17.23 20.96
CA ASP A 69 12.05 -16.03 21.43
C ASP A 69 13.35 -16.39 22.19
N ALA A 70 13.36 -17.51 22.93
CA ALA A 70 14.52 -18.00 23.65
C ALA A 70 15.65 -18.57 22.74
N THR A 71 15.34 -18.92 21.48
CA THR A 71 16.34 -19.42 20.52
C THR A 71 16.94 -18.32 19.64
N LEU A 72 16.38 -17.10 19.68
CA LEU A 72 16.91 -15.94 18.97
C LEU A 72 18.21 -15.45 19.65
N ARG A 73 19.33 -15.55 18.93
CA ARG A 73 20.69 -15.41 19.48
C ARG A 73 21.08 -14.03 20.00
N ASN A 74 20.23 -13.01 19.88
CA ASN A 74 20.55 -11.63 20.29
C ASN A 74 19.46 -10.98 21.15
N ALA A 75 18.49 -11.74 21.67
CA ALA A 75 17.44 -11.20 22.51
C ALA A 75 17.64 -11.54 23.98
N THR A 76 17.25 -10.63 24.86
CA THR A 76 17.37 -10.79 26.31
C THR A 76 16.01 -11.08 26.93
N ILE A 77 15.93 -12.10 27.77
CA ILE A 77 14.73 -12.36 28.57
C ILE A 77 14.84 -11.58 29.88
N LEU A 78 14.01 -10.55 30.05
CA LEU A 78 13.92 -9.75 31.28
C LEU A 78 12.58 -10.02 31.94
N GLN A 79 12.59 -10.56 33.16
CA GLN A 79 11.36 -10.85 33.93
C GLN A 79 10.33 -11.71 33.17
N GLY A 80 10.80 -12.64 32.33
CA GLY A 80 9.93 -13.49 31.52
C GLY A 80 9.37 -12.82 30.26
N GLN A 81 9.79 -11.59 29.94
CA GLN A 81 9.47 -10.91 28.69
C GLN A 81 10.64 -10.99 27.71
N PHE A 82 10.33 -11.04 26.42
CA PHE A 82 11.34 -10.90 25.37
C PHE A 82 11.66 -9.41 25.20
N CYS A 83 12.94 -9.07 25.30
CA CYS A 83 13.42 -7.72 25.07
C CYS A 83 14.57 -7.73 24.05
N ASP A 84 14.66 -6.67 23.27
CA ASP A 84 15.72 -6.45 22.31
C ASP A 84 16.05 -4.95 22.22
N TRP A 85 17.14 -4.63 21.53
CA TRP A 85 17.64 -3.27 21.35
C TRP A 85 17.31 -2.77 19.95
N CYS A 86 16.75 -1.58 19.87
CA CYS A 86 16.66 -0.83 18.63
C CYS A 86 17.87 0.09 18.51
N ASP A 87 18.64 -0.05 17.43
CA ASP A 87 19.83 0.74 17.15
C ASP A 87 19.82 1.16 15.67
N PRO A 88 19.71 2.47 15.36
CA PRO A 88 19.64 2.96 13.99
C PRO A 88 20.96 2.79 13.23
N SER A 89 22.07 2.55 13.93
CA SER A 89 23.40 2.34 13.32
C SER A 89 23.64 0.90 12.87
N LYS A 90 22.82 -0.05 13.35
CA LYS A 90 22.96 -1.49 13.09
C LYS A 90 21.83 -1.98 12.18
N PRO A 91 22.12 -2.44 10.95
CA PRO A 91 21.10 -2.92 10.02
C PRO A 91 20.18 -4.03 10.57
N ASP A 92 20.67 -4.87 11.48
CA ASP A 92 19.92 -5.97 12.11
C ASP A 92 19.07 -5.52 13.32
N LYS A 93 19.19 -4.25 13.73
CA LYS A 93 18.52 -3.67 14.90
C LYS A 93 17.80 -2.35 14.61
N MET A 94 17.84 -1.88 13.36
CA MET A 94 17.11 -0.70 12.95
C MET A 94 15.69 -1.06 12.52
N HIS A 95 14.75 -0.14 12.76
CA HIS A 95 13.34 -0.34 12.43
C HIS A 95 12.72 0.92 11.81
N PRO A 96 13.26 1.43 10.68
CA PRO A 96 12.79 2.65 10.04
C PRO A 96 11.35 2.51 9.49
N PRO A 97 10.65 3.63 9.22
CA PRO A 97 9.30 3.62 8.66
C PRO A 97 9.16 2.86 7.32
N ASP A 98 10.23 2.81 6.53
CA ASP A 98 10.26 2.12 5.24
C ASP A 98 10.06 0.60 5.39
N PHE A 99 10.43 0.02 6.53
CA PHE A 99 10.25 -1.41 6.82
C PHE A 99 8.78 -1.81 6.99
N ALA A 100 7.86 -0.86 7.13
CA ALA A 100 6.42 -1.17 7.16
C ALA A 100 5.84 -1.45 5.75
N VAL A 101 6.59 -1.14 4.69
CA VAL A 101 6.09 -1.12 3.31
C VAL A 101 7.07 -1.70 2.28
N ASP A 102 8.15 -2.33 2.72
CA ASP A 102 9.18 -2.91 1.85
C ASP A 102 8.81 -4.29 1.29
N GLY A 103 7.71 -4.89 1.76
CA GLY A 103 7.26 -6.21 1.33
C GLY A 103 8.05 -7.37 1.95
N MET A 104 8.85 -7.12 2.99
CA MET A 104 9.66 -8.12 3.69
C MET A 104 9.10 -8.43 5.09
N GLU A 105 9.67 -9.44 5.77
CA GLU A 105 9.36 -9.78 7.17
C GLU A 105 10.09 -8.85 8.17
N THR A 106 10.17 -7.57 7.82
CA THR A 106 10.72 -6.47 8.61
C THR A 106 9.58 -5.66 9.20
N TRP A 107 9.89 -4.76 10.14
CA TRP A 107 8.89 -3.89 10.74
C TRP A 107 9.45 -2.53 11.12
N TRP A 108 8.58 -1.52 11.13
CA TRP A 108 8.82 -0.23 11.79
C TRP A 108 8.49 -0.32 13.27
N GLN A 109 9.26 0.39 14.10
CA GLN A 109 9.08 0.40 15.56
C GLN A 109 9.05 1.83 16.10
N SER A 110 7.99 2.16 16.83
CA SER A 110 7.87 3.41 17.58
C SER A 110 8.78 3.42 18.82
N PRO A 111 9.04 4.59 19.43
CA PRO A 111 9.75 4.71 20.70
C PRO A 111 9.20 3.79 21.81
N PRO A 112 10.05 3.23 22.68
CA PRO A 112 9.58 2.44 23.82
C PRO A 112 8.83 3.31 24.85
N LEU A 113 7.94 2.69 25.63
CA LEU A 113 7.16 3.37 26.66
C LEU A 113 8.04 4.11 27.69
N SER A 114 9.21 3.55 27.99
CA SER A 114 10.20 4.15 28.89
C SER A 114 10.64 5.57 28.47
N ARG A 115 10.54 5.92 27.18
CA ARG A 115 10.88 7.27 26.69
C ARG A 115 9.80 8.31 27.06
N GLY A 116 8.54 7.90 27.16
CA GLY A 116 7.40 8.80 27.40
C GLY A 116 6.97 8.90 28.87
N MET A 117 7.46 8.04 29.76
CA MET A 117 7.03 7.95 31.17
C MET A 117 7.74 8.94 32.12
N LYS A 118 7.97 10.19 31.69
CA LYS A 118 8.50 11.25 32.57
C LYS A 118 7.41 12.02 33.28
#